data_AF-A0A946K382-F1
#
_entry.id   AF-A0A946K382-F1
#
_cell.length_a   1.000
_cell.length_b   1.000
_cell.length_c   1.000
_cell.angle_alpha   90.00
_cell.angle_beta   90.00
_cell.angle_gamma   90.00
#
_symmetry.space_group_name_H-M   'P 1'
#
loop_
_entity.id
_entity.type
_entity.pdbx_description
1 polymer ?
#
loop_
_entity_poly.entity_id
_entity_poly.type
_entity_poly.pdbx_seq_one_letter_code
_entity_poly.pdbx_strand_id
1 'polypeptide(L)'
;MKANRSEKAFDREKMHAGNAGLEIDHAAVEIEVERLLASMSLQQKIHEIRGWQAAPIDGLYYAGGDEALKIPAYRMVDGPRGARTGMATAFPVAIARGATFDVELERRVGLAAGLEVAAKNGNVILAPTINLLRHPGWGRAQETYSEDTFHMGAMGVSFVSGAQNYVLTSPKHFALNNIEMTRFEMSANIDERSLHEVYLPHFKRCVVEGAAASVMSAYNKINGVYCGEHPALLNDILRDDWGFKGFVESDWFLGTRSTAAAINAGMDIEMPVGYRFDDEKIMAAIAAGELTEEIISRNAGRALYQKVAFDLANRELPDASVVESSQHIELAREVAEKSFVLLKNEAVLPLSTSQSIAVVGDLADVPNLGDRGSSMVTSSEVTTPLAGLRAFGNQVDINYYASDADLGGIGESDVAVVVVGLTYKEEGEFIPTQQ
;
A
#
# COMPACT_ATOMS: atom_id res chain seq x y z
N MET A 1 -2.02 -27.97 -30.67
CA MET A 1 -1.19 -27.75 -29.47
C MET A 1 -1.87 -28.39 -28.28
N LYS A 2 -1.31 -29.48 -27.73
CA LYS A 2 -1.75 -30.01 -26.44
C LYS A 2 -1.09 -29.13 -25.37
N ALA A 3 -1.77 -28.07 -24.94
CA ALA A 3 -1.32 -27.31 -23.78
C ALA A 3 -1.32 -28.25 -22.59
N ASN A 4 -0.14 -28.46 -22.02
CA ASN A 4 0.07 -29.31 -20.85
C ASN A 4 -0.66 -28.62 -19.69
N ARG A 5 -1.87 -29.09 -19.35
CA ARG A 5 -2.72 -28.52 -18.27
C ARG A 5 -2.12 -28.68 -16.86
N SER A 6 -0.84 -29.02 -16.74
CA SER A 6 -0.13 -29.25 -15.47
C SER A 6 0.69 -28.06 -14.98
N GLU A 7 0.95 -27.05 -15.81
CA GLU A 7 1.59 -25.81 -15.33
C GLU A 7 0.52 -24.93 -14.69
N LYS A 8 0.59 -24.77 -13.37
CA LYS A 8 -0.23 -23.80 -12.65
C LYS A 8 0.15 -22.40 -13.13
N ALA A 9 -0.84 -21.49 -13.20
CA ALA A 9 -0.61 -20.10 -13.61
C ALA A 9 0.44 -19.39 -12.74
N PHE A 10 0.57 -19.79 -11.47
CA PHE A 10 1.54 -19.25 -10.51
C PHE A 10 2.15 -20.36 -9.66
N ASP A 11 3.42 -20.19 -9.31
CA ASP A 11 4.09 -20.99 -8.28
C ASP A 11 3.75 -20.41 -6.89
N ARG A 12 2.76 -21.02 -6.22
CA ARG A 12 2.28 -20.54 -4.92
C ARG A 12 3.32 -20.71 -3.81
N GLU A 13 4.19 -21.72 -3.90
CA GLU A 13 5.23 -21.94 -2.88
C GLU A 13 6.26 -20.81 -2.94
N LYS A 14 6.70 -20.45 -4.15
CA LYS A 14 7.57 -19.28 -4.34
C LYS A 14 6.89 -17.98 -3.92
N MET A 15 5.61 -17.81 -4.26
CA MET A 15 4.86 -16.60 -3.92
C MET A 15 4.79 -16.38 -2.41
N HIS A 16 4.61 -17.45 -1.63
CA HIS A 16 4.45 -17.40 -0.17
C HIS A 16 5.76 -17.57 0.61
N ALA A 17 6.89 -17.75 -0.06
CA ALA A 17 8.17 -18.06 0.59
C ALA A 17 8.54 -17.02 1.68
N GLY A 18 8.73 -17.50 2.91
CA GLY A 18 9.14 -16.73 4.07
C GLY A 18 8.10 -15.78 4.66
N ASN A 19 6.84 -15.86 4.21
CA ASN A 19 5.77 -15.05 4.76
C ASN A 19 5.44 -15.50 6.20
N ALA A 20 5.92 -14.73 7.19
CA ALA A 20 5.75 -15.04 8.61
C ALA A 20 4.27 -15.16 9.02
N GLY A 21 3.37 -14.44 8.36
CA GLY A 21 1.93 -14.50 8.62
C GLY A 21 1.30 -15.88 8.37
N LEU A 22 1.91 -16.70 7.50
CA LEU A 22 1.44 -18.06 7.20
C LEU A 22 2.03 -19.12 8.13
N GLU A 23 3.02 -18.76 8.96
CA GLU A 23 3.76 -19.67 9.84
C GLU A 23 3.40 -19.49 11.33
N ILE A 24 2.39 -18.66 11.62
CA ILE A 24 1.97 -18.32 12.99
C ILE A 24 1.44 -19.56 13.74
N ASP A 25 1.99 -19.82 14.93
CA ASP A 25 1.35 -20.69 15.92
C ASP A 25 0.22 -19.93 16.62
N HIS A 26 -0.98 -20.02 16.04
CA HIS A 26 -2.15 -19.29 16.52
C HIS A 26 -2.49 -19.59 17.99
N ALA A 27 -2.30 -20.83 18.45
CA ALA A 27 -2.62 -21.20 19.82
C ALA A 27 -1.65 -20.56 20.82
N ALA A 28 -0.35 -20.55 20.50
CA ALA A 28 0.66 -19.88 21.32
C ALA A 28 0.42 -18.36 21.38
N VAL A 29 0.08 -17.75 20.25
CA VAL A 29 -0.25 -16.31 20.19
C VAL A 29 -1.49 -16.00 21.03
N GLU A 30 -2.56 -16.77 20.90
CA GLU A 30 -3.81 -16.56 21.67
C GLU A 30 -3.54 -16.61 23.19
N ILE A 31 -2.75 -17.58 23.67
CA ILE A 31 -2.35 -17.68 25.09
C ILE A 31 -1.58 -16.45 25.56
N GLU A 32 -0.62 -15.97 24.78
CA GLU A 32 0.21 -14.84 25.17
C GLU A 32 -0.58 -13.51 25.13
N VAL A 33 -1.48 -13.33 24.16
CA VAL A 33 -2.38 -12.17 24.10
C VAL A 33 -3.31 -12.17 25.32
N GLU A 34 -3.92 -13.31 25.67
CA GLU A 34 -4.75 -13.42 26.87
C GLU A 34 -3.97 -13.07 28.14
N ARG A 35 -2.72 -13.54 28.25
CA ARG A 35 -1.82 -13.22 29.37
C ARG A 35 -1.54 -11.71 29.45
N LEU A 36 -1.24 -11.06 28.32
CA LEU A 36 -1.01 -9.62 28.25
C LEU A 36 -2.26 -8.85 28.66
N LEU A 37 -3.42 -9.15 28.06
CA LEU A 37 -4.70 -8.50 28.35
C LEU A 37 -5.10 -8.60 29.82
N ALA A 38 -4.85 -9.75 30.47
CA ALA A 38 -5.13 -9.95 31.88
C ALA A 38 -4.24 -9.10 32.80
N SER A 39 -3.07 -8.67 32.32
CA SER A 39 -2.15 -7.80 33.05
C SER A 39 -2.37 -6.30 32.82
N MET A 40 -3.23 -5.93 31.87
CA MET A 40 -3.46 -4.55 31.46
C MET A 40 -4.67 -3.92 32.16
N SER A 41 -4.50 -2.67 32.59
CA SER A 41 -5.60 -1.77 32.92
C SER A 41 -6.44 -1.42 31.69
N LEU A 42 -7.64 -0.90 31.91
CA LEU A 42 -8.49 -0.41 30.83
C LEU A 42 -7.80 0.71 30.03
N GLN A 43 -7.08 1.61 30.69
CA GLN A 43 -6.35 2.70 30.05
C GLN A 43 -5.24 2.18 29.12
N GLN A 44 -4.50 1.16 29.55
CA GLN A 44 -3.49 0.50 28.68
C GLN A 44 -4.17 -0.15 27.46
N LYS A 45 -5.35 -0.78 27.63
CA LYS A 45 -6.11 -1.36 26.52
C LYS A 45 -6.63 -0.28 25.56
N ILE A 46 -7.08 0.87 26.06
CA ILE A 46 -7.45 2.03 25.25
C ILE A 46 -6.25 2.57 24.47
N HIS A 47 -5.06 2.60 25.09
CA HIS A 47 -3.86 3.03 24.41
C HIS A 47 -3.48 2.12 23.23
N GLU A 48 -3.69 0.80 23.33
CA GLU A 48 -3.42 -0.15 22.24
C GLU A 48 -4.27 0.09 20.98
N ILE A 49 -5.44 0.71 21.12
CA ILE A 49 -6.40 0.91 20.02
C ILE A 49 -6.32 2.30 19.39
N ARG A 50 -5.26 3.07 19.64
CA ARG A 50 -5.11 4.43 19.08
C ARG A 50 -3.69 4.78 18.69
N GLY A 51 -3.59 5.66 17.70
CA GLY A 51 -2.34 6.31 17.34
C GLY A 51 -1.89 7.35 18.37
N TRP A 52 -0.60 7.69 18.38
CA TRP A 52 -0.03 8.60 19.37
C TRP A 52 -0.06 10.07 18.93
N GLN A 53 0.09 10.34 17.62
CA GLN A 53 0.43 11.66 17.13
C GLN A 53 -0.16 11.99 15.76
N ALA A 54 -0.58 13.24 15.57
CA ALA A 54 -1.17 13.69 14.30
C ALA A 54 -0.16 13.76 13.14
N ALA A 55 1.09 14.13 13.43
CA ALA A 55 2.17 14.24 12.45
C ALA A 55 3.22 13.14 12.70
N PRO A 56 3.79 12.53 11.65
CA PRO A 56 4.72 11.42 11.81
C PRO A 56 6.04 11.87 12.45
N ILE A 57 6.68 10.99 13.22
CA ILE A 57 8.03 11.17 13.75
C ILE A 57 8.98 10.42 12.82
N ASP A 58 9.88 11.14 12.15
CA ASP A 58 10.80 10.57 11.14
C ASP A 58 10.07 9.78 10.03
N GLY A 59 8.84 10.18 9.70
CA GLY A 59 8.00 9.50 8.71
C GLY A 59 7.19 8.30 9.23
N LEU A 60 7.29 7.99 10.53
CA LEU A 60 6.57 6.89 11.18
C LEU A 60 5.39 7.43 12.01
N TYR A 61 4.23 6.78 11.88
CA TYR A 61 3.08 6.95 12.77
C TYR A 61 3.03 5.84 13.80
N TYR A 62 2.80 6.17 15.06
CA TYR A 62 2.89 5.20 16.14
C TYR A 62 1.50 4.88 16.69
N ALA A 63 1.28 3.63 17.12
CA ALA A 63 0.04 3.22 17.77
C ALA A 63 0.27 2.13 18.82
N GLY A 64 -0.45 2.23 19.94
CA GLY A 64 -0.30 1.32 21.08
C GLY A 64 1.13 1.21 21.62
N GLY A 65 1.42 0.15 22.35
CA GLY A 65 2.70 -0.09 23.00
C GLY A 65 2.64 0.21 24.50
N ASP A 66 3.45 -0.50 25.26
CA ASP A 66 3.54 -0.35 26.71
C ASP A 66 4.95 -0.76 27.16
N GLU A 67 5.76 0.22 27.56
CA GLU A 67 7.14 -0.03 27.97
C GLU A 67 7.21 -0.89 29.26
N ALA A 68 6.29 -0.71 30.20
CA ALA A 68 6.28 -1.45 31.45
C ALA A 68 5.98 -2.94 31.24
N LEU A 69 5.15 -3.25 30.24
CA LEU A 69 4.82 -4.61 29.83
C LEU A 69 5.70 -5.13 28.69
N LYS A 70 6.67 -4.33 28.22
CA LYS A 70 7.55 -4.63 27.06
C LYS A 70 6.78 -4.91 25.77
N ILE A 71 5.62 -4.27 25.60
CA ILE A 71 4.81 -4.35 24.39
C ILE A 71 5.32 -3.28 23.42
N PRO A 72 5.83 -3.63 22.23
CA PRO A 72 6.29 -2.64 21.27
C PRO A 72 5.12 -1.84 20.68
N ALA A 73 5.38 -0.61 20.26
CA ALA A 73 4.43 0.16 19.47
C ALA A 73 4.39 -0.36 18.03
N TYR A 74 3.24 -0.21 17.38
CA TYR A 74 3.23 -0.16 15.92
C TYR A 74 3.93 1.11 15.44
N ARG A 75 4.66 1.00 14.34
CA ARG A 75 5.43 2.05 13.67
C ARG A 75 5.10 1.95 12.20
N MET A 76 3.97 2.56 11.85
CA MET A 76 3.34 2.47 10.55
C MET A 76 3.92 3.50 9.59
N VAL A 77 4.08 3.12 8.34
CA VAL A 77 4.66 3.99 7.32
C VAL A 77 3.95 3.82 5.98
N ASP A 78 3.67 4.95 5.32
CA ASP A 78 3.35 4.95 3.90
C ASP A 78 4.59 4.48 3.09
N GLY A 79 4.48 3.88 1.92
CA GLY A 79 3.25 3.41 1.33
C GLY A 79 3.51 2.49 0.13
N PRO A 80 2.57 2.41 -0.81
CA PRO A 80 2.54 1.34 -1.82
C PRO A 80 3.73 1.24 -2.76
N ARG A 81 4.56 2.28 -2.90
CA ARG A 81 5.70 2.34 -3.83
C ARG A 81 7.08 2.42 -3.17
N GLY A 82 7.14 2.24 -1.84
CA GLY A 82 8.36 2.35 -1.04
C GLY A 82 8.12 3.11 0.27
N ALA A 83 9.12 3.14 1.14
CA ALA A 83 9.03 3.71 2.48
C ALA A 83 9.09 5.26 2.49
N ARG A 84 8.04 5.94 2.94
CA ARG A 84 7.94 7.40 3.11
C ARG A 84 8.54 7.88 4.43
N THR A 85 9.82 7.59 4.62
CA THR A 85 10.60 7.90 5.83
C THR A 85 12.04 8.22 5.42
N GLY A 86 12.29 9.45 4.98
CA GLY A 86 13.57 9.82 4.35
C GLY A 86 13.78 9.19 2.96
N MET A 87 15.04 9.02 2.54
CA MET A 87 15.39 8.44 1.22
C MET A 87 15.06 6.95 1.18
N ALA A 88 14.37 6.47 0.15
CA ALA A 88 14.06 5.05 -0.05
C ALA A 88 14.05 4.71 -1.53
N THR A 89 14.13 3.42 -1.85
CA THR A 89 13.93 2.98 -3.23
C THR A 89 12.50 3.32 -3.67
N ALA A 90 12.37 4.18 -4.68
CA ALA A 90 11.09 4.47 -5.31
C ALA A 90 10.82 3.42 -6.39
N PHE A 91 10.03 2.40 -6.05
CA PHE A 91 9.60 1.41 -7.05
C PHE A 91 8.58 2.04 -8.02
N PRO A 92 8.49 1.55 -9.27
CA PRO A 92 7.44 1.96 -10.19
C PRO A 92 6.05 1.87 -9.55
N VAL A 93 5.18 2.82 -9.90
CA VAL A 93 3.80 2.88 -9.42
C VAL A 93 3.07 1.54 -9.65
N ALA A 94 2.10 1.20 -8.81
CA ALA A 94 1.50 -0.14 -8.82
C ALA A 94 0.87 -0.50 -10.17
N ILE A 95 0.31 0.47 -10.90
CA ILE A 95 -0.25 0.21 -12.23
C ILE A 95 0.82 -0.23 -13.24
N ALA A 96 2.03 0.31 -13.12
CA ALA A 96 3.19 -0.11 -13.93
C ALA A 96 3.66 -1.50 -13.50
N ARG A 97 3.71 -1.79 -12.19
CA ARG A 97 4.00 -3.14 -11.68
C ARG A 97 2.96 -4.16 -12.15
N GLY A 98 1.68 -3.79 -12.16
CA GLY A 98 0.60 -4.60 -12.70
C GLY A 98 0.77 -4.92 -14.18
N ALA A 99 1.27 -3.98 -14.98
CA ALA A 99 1.54 -4.21 -16.40
C ALA A 99 2.61 -5.28 -16.68
N THR A 100 3.39 -5.69 -15.68
CA THR A 100 4.35 -6.80 -15.80
C THR A 100 3.69 -8.19 -15.83
N PHE A 101 2.50 -8.33 -15.23
CA PHE A 101 1.84 -9.62 -14.96
C PHE A 101 2.75 -10.64 -14.23
N ASP A 102 3.78 -10.18 -13.52
CA ASP A 102 4.84 -11.00 -12.92
C ASP A 102 4.73 -11.02 -11.39
N VAL A 103 4.05 -12.06 -10.88
CA VAL A 103 3.84 -12.27 -9.45
C VAL A 103 5.13 -12.54 -8.67
N GLU A 104 6.17 -13.08 -9.32
CA GLU A 104 7.45 -13.35 -8.67
C GLU A 104 8.25 -12.05 -8.52
N LEU A 105 8.20 -11.19 -9.54
CA LEU A 105 8.75 -9.84 -9.49
C LEU A 105 8.06 -8.98 -8.43
N GLU A 106 6.73 -9.03 -8.33
CA GLU A 106 5.99 -8.28 -7.30
C GLU A 106 6.34 -8.74 -5.88
N ARG A 107 6.56 -10.04 -5.68
CA ARG A 107 7.03 -10.56 -4.39
C ARG A 107 8.40 -10.01 -4.03
N ARG A 108 9.32 -9.90 -5.00
CA ARG A 108 10.65 -9.30 -4.81
C ARG A 108 10.54 -7.82 -4.42
N VAL A 109 9.60 -7.08 -5.03
CA VAL A 109 9.30 -5.69 -4.65
C VAL A 109 8.79 -5.63 -3.21
N GLY A 110 7.83 -6.48 -2.82
CA GLY A 110 7.35 -6.57 -1.45
C GLY A 110 8.47 -6.87 -0.45
N LEU A 111 9.34 -7.83 -0.78
CA LEU A 111 10.50 -8.20 0.05
C LEU A 111 11.45 -7.02 0.27
N ALA A 112 11.83 -6.33 -0.79
CA ALA A 112 12.72 -5.17 -0.73
C ALA A 112 12.09 -3.99 0.04
N ALA A 113 10.82 -3.68 -0.24
CA ALA A 113 10.10 -2.62 0.46
C ALA A 113 9.95 -2.92 1.96
N GLY A 114 9.60 -4.16 2.33
CA GLY A 114 9.52 -4.58 3.72
C GLY A 114 10.87 -4.50 4.44
N LEU A 115 11.95 -4.91 3.77
CA LEU A 115 13.30 -4.84 4.30
C LEU A 115 13.73 -3.38 4.58
N GLU A 116 13.48 -2.45 3.66
CA GLU A 116 13.78 -1.03 3.87
C GLU A 116 12.94 -0.40 4.98
N VAL A 117 11.66 -0.77 5.09
CA VAL A 117 10.81 -0.31 6.22
C VAL A 117 11.38 -0.80 7.55
N ALA A 118 11.77 -2.07 7.64
CA ALA A 118 12.37 -2.63 8.85
C ALA A 118 13.72 -1.95 9.20
N ALA A 119 14.58 -1.70 8.22
CA ALA A 119 15.85 -0.98 8.41
C ALA A 119 15.67 0.44 8.95
N LYS A 120 14.54 1.07 8.60
CA LYS A 120 14.11 2.38 9.11
C LYS A 120 13.27 2.29 10.37
N ASN A 121 13.31 1.15 11.04
CA ASN A 121 12.64 0.90 12.31
C ASN A 121 11.09 0.90 12.25
N GLY A 122 10.50 0.95 11.05
CA GLY A 122 9.08 0.72 10.83
C GLY A 122 8.72 -0.76 11.00
N ASN A 123 7.48 -1.07 11.32
CA ASN A 123 7.01 -2.46 11.46
C ASN A 123 5.66 -2.74 10.81
N VAL A 124 4.99 -1.72 10.25
CA VAL A 124 3.82 -1.89 9.39
C VAL A 124 4.02 -1.05 8.13
N ILE A 125 3.92 -1.65 6.95
CA ILE A 125 3.85 -0.93 5.68
C ILE A 125 2.38 -0.79 5.25
N LEU A 126 1.95 0.44 4.99
CA LEU A 126 0.56 0.76 4.62
C LEU A 126 0.31 0.49 3.13
N ALA A 127 0.42 -0.78 2.76
CA ALA A 127 0.41 -1.28 1.40
C ALA A 127 0.00 -2.78 1.38
N PRO A 128 -0.48 -3.30 0.24
CA PRO A 128 -0.65 -2.62 -1.06
C PRO A 128 -1.98 -1.86 -1.18
N THR A 129 -2.05 -0.88 -2.08
CA THR A 129 -3.33 -0.28 -2.48
C THR A 129 -3.96 -1.16 -3.56
N ILE A 130 -5.11 -1.78 -3.28
CA ILE A 130 -5.75 -2.77 -4.14
C ILE A 130 -7.21 -2.46 -4.46
N ASN A 131 -7.66 -1.22 -4.29
CA ASN A 131 -8.98 -0.82 -4.78
C ASN A 131 -9.07 -0.99 -6.31
N LEU A 132 -10.09 -1.71 -6.77
CA LEU A 132 -10.36 -1.90 -8.20
C LEU A 132 -10.34 -0.59 -8.99
N LEU A 133 -9.60 -0.54 -10.10
CA LEU A 133 -9.65 0.61 -11.02
C LEU A 133 -10.99 0.64 -11.77
N ARG A 134 -12.04 1.16 -11.14
CA ARG A 134 -13.38 1.25 -11.73
C ARG A 134 -13.45 2.29 -12.86
N HIS A 135 -12.78 3.42 -12.69
CA HIS A 135 -12.78 4.52 -13.63
C HIS A 135 -11.35 5.05 -13.79
N PRO A 136 -10.85 5.24 -15.02
CA PRO A 136 -9.45 5.60 -15.26
C PRO A 136 -9.09 6.99 -14.69
N GLY A 137 -10.06 7.89 -14.56
CA GLY A 137 -9.89 9.21 -13.92
C GLY A 137 -9.89 9.21 -12.38
N TRP A 138 -9.76 8.06 -11.72
CA TRP A 138 -9.58 8.02 -10.26
C TRP A 138 -8.19 8.57 -9.91
N GLY A 139 -8.13 9.59 -9.04
CA GLY A 139 -6.88 10.29 -8.70
C GLY A 139 -5.76 9.40 -8.13
N ARG A 140 -6.11 8.23 -7.60
CA ARG A 140 -5.14 7.25 -7.07
C ARG A 140 -5.02 5.98 -7.93
N ALA A 141 -5.44 6.06 -9.20
CA ALA A 141 -5.34 4.95 -10.16
C ALA A 141 -3.92 4.38 -10.27
N GLN A 142 -2.89 5.23 -10.16
CA GLN A 142 -1.48 4.80 -10.17
C GLN A 142 -1.10 3.87 -9.01
N GLU A 143 -1.81 3.96 -7.87
CA GLU A 143 -1.50 3.17 -6.68
C GLU A 143 -2.06 1.75 -6.73
N THR A 144 -2.90 1.41 -7.73
CA THR A 144 -3.48 0.07 -7.87
C THR A 144 -2.97 -0.67 -9.10
N TYR A 145 -3.15 -1.99 -9.15
CA TYR A 145 -2.54 -2.83 -10.20
C TYR A 145 -3.38 -2.95 -11.48
N SER A 146 -4.71 -2.92 -11.42
CA SER A 146 -5.57 -3.09 -12.60
C SER A 146 -7.06 -2.85 -12.33
N GLU A 147 -7.89 -3.04 -13.37
CA GLU A 147 -9.35 -3.15 -13.27
C GLU A 147 -9.85 -4.60 -13.11
N ASP A 148 -8.97 -5.60 -13.13
CA ASP A 148 -9.34 -7.02 -13.02
C ASP A 148 -9.09 -7.57 -11.60
N THR A 149 -10.10 -8.20 -11.00
CA THR A 149 -10.01 -8.67 -9.62
C THR A 149 -9.09 -9.88 -9.43
N PHE A 150 -8.89 -10.72 -10.44
CA PHE A 150 -8.04 -11.90 -10.32
C PHE A 150 -6.56 -11.51 -10.34
N HIS A 151 -6.19 -10.70 -11.32
CA HIS A 151 -4.87 -10.10 -11.46
C HIS A 151 -4.52 -9.25 -10.23
N MET A 152 -5.43 -8.36 -9.80
CA MET A 152 -5.24 -7.56 -8.58
C MET A 152 -4.96 -8.43 -7.35
N GLY A 153 -5.73 -9.50 -7.16
CA GLY A 153 -5.54 -10.42 -6.04
C GLY A 153 -4.21 -11.19 -6.13
N ALA A 154 -3.75 -11.54 -7.33
CA ALA A 154 -2.47 -12.22 -7.50
C ALA A 154 -1.29 -11.31 -7.15
N MET A 155 -1.29 -10.07 -7.67
CA MET A 155 -0.27 -9.07 -7.36
C MET A 155 -0.29 -8.68 -5.88
N GLY A 156 -1.49 -8.47 -5.31
CA GLY A 156 -1.67 -8.15 -3.90
C GLY A 156 -1.12 -9.22 -2.96
N VAL A 157 -1.43 -10.50 -3.20
CA VAL A 157 -0.90 -11.62 -2.40
C VAL A 157 0.62 -11.71 -2.50
N SER A 158 1.20 -11.50 -3.69
CA SER A 158 2.65 -11.47 -3.87
C SER A 158 3.32 -10.37 -3.05
N PHE A 159 2.81 -9.14 -3.11
CA PHE A 159 3.36 -8.04 -2.33
C PHE A 159 3.26 -8.31 -0.83
N VAL A 160 2.07 -8.74 -0.37
CA VAL A 160 1.83 -9.10 1.04
C VAL A 160 2.82 -10.15 1.50
N SER A 161 2.96 -11.24 0.73
CA SER A 161 3.85 -12.34 1.09
C SER A 161 5.32 -11.93 1.11
N GLY A 162 5.76 -11.06 0.19
CA GLY A 162 7.11 -10.51 0.18
C GLY A 162 7.39 -9.64 1.41
N ALA A 163 6.55 -8.64 1.66
CA ALA A 163 6.78 -7.67 2.73
C ALA A 163 6.68 -8.29 4.14
N GLN A 164 5.80 -9.27 4.34
CA GLN A 164 5.64 -9.99 5.62
C GLN A 164 6.79 -10.90 6.01
N ASN A 165 7.85 -10.96 5.21
CA ASN A 165 9.14 -11.49 5.67
C ASN A 165 9.81 -10.56 6.71
N TYR A 166 9.47 -9.27 6.74
CA TYR A 166 10.14 -8.26 7.57
C TYR A 166 9.19 -7.35 8.36
N VAL A 167 8.01 -7.06 7.81
CA VAL A 167 7.04 -6.10 8.37
C VAL A 167 5.61 -6.51 8.09
N LEU A 168 4.68 -6.09 8.94
CA LEU A 168 3.25 -6.30 8.73
C LEU A 168 2.78 -5.51 7.50
N THR A 169 1.77 -6.00 6.81
CA THR A 169 1.17 -5.33 5.64
C THR A 169 -0.28 -4.95 5.90
N SER A 170 -0.73 -3.90 5.20
CA SER A 170 -2.09 -3.37 5.27
C SER A 170 -2.66 -3.17 3.86
N PRO A 171 -3.30 -4.19 3.28
CA PRO A 171 -4.05 -4.03 2.06
C PRO A 171 -5.15 -2.98 2.24
N LYS A 172 -5.15 -1.97 1.36
CA LYS A 172 -6.00 -0.78 1.51
C LYS A 172 -6.66 -0.35 0.19
N HIS A 173 -7.76 0.40 0.20
CA HIS A 173 -8.57 0.85 1.34
C HIS A 173 -9.85 0.05 1.33
N PHE A 174 -10.16 -0.63 2.43
CA PHE A 174 -11.26 -1.57 2.54
C PHE A 174 -12.56 -0.84 2.90
N ALA A 175 -13.52 -0.67 1.99
CA ALA A 175 -13.52 -1.04 0.57
C ALA A 175 -14.18 0.05 -0.31
N LEU A 176 -14.13 -0.13 -1.64
CA LEU A 176 -14.80 0.71 -2.64
C LEU A 176 -14.42 2.20 -2.66
N ASN A 177 -13.22 2.55 -2.19
CA ASN A 177 -12.69 3.90 -2.36
C ASN A 177 -12.13 4.08 -3.78
N ASN A 178 -12.96 4.61 -4.68
CA ASN A 178 -12.64 4.72 -6.11
C ASN A 178 -12.74 6.15 -6.68
N ILE A 179 -12.94 7.17 -5.83
CA ILE A 179 -13.09 8.57 -6.24
C ILE A 179 -12.52 9.48 -5.15
N GLU A 180 -11.59 10.37 -5.50
CA GLU A 180 -10.92 11.25 -4.52
C GLU A 180 -11.78 12.44 -4.08
N MET A 181 -12.37 13.19 -5.03
CA MET A 181 -12.98 14.50 -4.78
C MET A 181 -14.04 14.52 -3.66
N THR A 182 -14.75 13.41 -3.47
CA THR A 182 -15.83 13.28 -2.47
C THR A 182 -15.62 12.07 -1.55
N ARG A 183 -14.40 11.53 -1.44
CA ARG A 183 -14.11 10.28 -0.72
C ARG A 183 -14.58 10.28 0.73
N PHE A 184 -14.62 11.44 1.38
CA PHE A 184 -15.04 11.59 2.76
C PHE A 184 -16.56 11.55 2.97
N GLU A 185 -17.37 11.78 1.94
CA GLU A 185 -18.82 11.99 2.12
C GLU A 185 -19.68 11.10 1.22
N MET A 186 -19.10 10.53 0.15
CA MET A 186 -19.83 9.73 -0.81
C MET A 186 -20.23 8.36 -0.23
N SER A 187 -21.31 7.80 -0.77
CA SER A 187 -21.73 6.42 -0.52
C SER A 187 -21.67 5.63 -1.82
N ALA A 188 -20.88 4.57 -1.85
CA ALA A 188 -20.94 3.56 -2.88
C ALA A 188 -22.16 2.66 -2.62
N ASN A 189 -23.21 2.83 -3.42
CA ASN A 189 -24.40 1.99 -3.33
C ASN A 189 -24.25 0.81 -4.29
N ILE A 190 -24.21 -0.40 -3.74
CA ILE A 190 -23.83 -1.61 -4.46
C ILE A 190 -24.65 -2.81 -3.98
N ASP A 191 -24.98 -3.72 -4.89
CA ASP A 191 -25.62 -4.99 -4.55
C ASP A 191 -24.60 -6.03 -4.05
N GLU A 192 -25.08 -7.00 -3.26
CA GLU A 192 -24.26 -8.06 -2.67
C GLU A 192 -23.43 -8.82 -3.70
N ARG A 193 -24.00 -9.10 -4.87
CA ARG A 193 -23.31 -9.90 -5.89
C ARG A 193 -22.12 -9.13 -6.44
N SER A 194 -22.31 -7.88 -6.85
CA SER A 194 -21.22 -7.03 -7.34
C SER A 194 -20.16 -6.80 -6.26
N LEU A 195 -20.57 -6.61 -5.01
CA LEU A 195 -19.65 -6.47 -3.88
C LEU A 195 -18.74 -7.71 -3.77
N HIS A 196 -19.33 -8.90 -3.71
CA HIS A 196 -18.62 -10.16 -3.49
C HIS A 196 -17.91 -10.72 -4.73
N GLU A 197 -18.36 -10.44 -5.95
CA GLU A 197 -17.74 -10.94 -7.19
C GLU A 197 -16.69 -9.99 -7.79
N VAL A 198 -16.72 -8.69 -7.46
CA VAL A 198 -15.89 -7.67 -8.14
C VAL A 198 -15.00 -6.88 -7.18
N TYR A 199 -15.54 -6.37 -6.06
CA TYR A 199 -14.83 -5.40 -5.22
C TYR A 199 -14.11 -5.98 -4.01
N LEU A 200 -14.49 -7.18 -3.59
CA LEU A 200 -13.91 -7.86 -2.44
C LEU A 200 -12.94 -9.02 -2.73
N PRO A 201 -12.99 -9.75 -3.86
CA PRO A 201 -12.18 -10.95 -4.02
C PRO A 201 -10.68 -10.73 -3.86
N HIS A 202 -10.13 -9.60 -4.33
CA HIS A 202 -8.71 -9.29 -4.18
C HIS A 202 -8.29 -9.02 -2.73
N PHE A 203 -9.12 -8.35 -1.92
CA PHE A 203 -8.91 -8.23 -0.48
C PHE A 203 -8.98 -9.59 0.22
N LYS A 204 -9.99 -10.40 -0.12
CA LYS A 204 -10.14 -11.77 0.42
C LYS A 204 -8.90 -12.60 0.15
N ARG A 205 -8.30 -12.51 -1.04
CA ARG A 205 -7.07 -13.24 -1.36
C ARG A 205 -5.90 -12.77 -0.50
N CYS A 206 -5.69 -11.46 -0.32
CA CYS A 206 -4.64 -10.95 0.58
C CYS A 206 -4.82 -11.44 2.03
N VAL A 207 -6.06 -11.50 2.51
CA VAL A 207 -6.38 -12.00 3.87
C VAL A 207 -6.18 -13.51 3.97
N VAL A 208 -6.80 -14.30 3.09
CA VAL A 208 -6.89 -15.76 3.20
C VAL A 208 -5.65 -16.47 2.66
N GLU A 209 -5.11 -16.00 1.53
CA GLU A 209 -3.92 -16.62 0.90
C GLU A 209 -2.63 -15.95 1.38
N GLY A 210 -2.64 -14.63 1.56
CA GLY A 210 -1.47 -13.85 1.97
C GLY A 210 -1.30 -13.70 3.49
N ALA A 211 -2.30 -14.07 4.29
CA ALA A 211 -2.31 -13.83 5.74
C ALA A 211 -1.96 -12.38 6.11
N ALA A 212 -2.56 -11.41 5.41
CA ALA A 212 -2.37 -9.99 5.69
C ALA A 212 -2.55 -9.70 7.20
N ALA A 213 -1.59 -9.03 7.81
CA ALA A 213 -1.55 -8.77 9.23
C ALA A 213 -2.48 -7.63 9.67
N SER A 214 -2.76 -6.67 8.79
CA SER A 214 -3.77 -5.64 9.03
C SER A 214 -4.57 -5.33 7.76
N VAL A 215 -5.62 -4.53 7.89
CA VAL A 215 -6.42 -4.01 6.77
C VAL A 215 -6.86 -2.59 7.11
N MET A 216 -6.55 -1.63 6.26
CA MET A 216 -6.99 -0.25 6.46
C MET A 216 -8.41 -0.04 5.90
N SER A 217 -9.33 0.38 6.76
CA SER A 217 -10.69 0.76 6.37
C SER A 217 -10.71 2.06 5.56
N ALA A 218 -11.65 2.19 4.62
CA ALA A 218 -11.72 3.34 3.72
C ALA A 218 -12.54 4.52 4.28
N TYR A 219 -12.32 5.71 3.72
CA TYR A 219 -13.04 6.94 4.12
C TYR A 219 -14.53 6.96 3.77
N ASN A 220 -14.91 6.34 2.66
CA ASN A 220 -16.26 6.47 2.10
C ASN A 220 -17.29 5.63 2.86
N LYS A 221 -18.56 5.80 2.47
CA LYS A 221 -19.65 4.91 2.88
C LYS A 221 -19.87 3.81 1.85
N ILE A 222 -20.40 2.68 2.29
CA ILE A 222 -21.02 1.64 1.47
C ILE A 222 -22.47 1.51 1.93
N ASN A 223 -23.42 1.60 1.00
CA ASN A 223 -24.86 1.50 1.29
C ASN A 223 -25.32 2.39 2.47
N GLY A 224 -24.73 3.58 2.61
CA GLY A 224 -25.07 4.57 3.64
C GLY A 224 -24.27 4.54 4.93
N VAL A 225 -23.41 3.54 5.16
CA VAL A 225 -22.62 3.37 6.39
C VAL A 225 -21.13 3.52 6.10
N TYR A 226 -20.39 4.26 6.93
CA TYR A 226 -18.95 4.46 6.75
C TYR A 226 -18.20 3.13 6.85
N CYS A 227 -17.22 2.87 5.98
CA CYS A 227 -16.51 1.59 5.96
C CYS A 227 -15.90 1.24 7.33
N GLY A 228 -15.31 2.22 8.02
CA GLY A 228 -14.78 2.07 9.37
C GLY A 228 -15.83 1.79 10.46
N GLU A 229 -17.11 1.93 10.16
CA GLU A 229 -18.23 1.75 11.09
C GLU A 229 -19.23 0.69 10.57
N HIS A 230 -18.84 -0.11 9.58
CA HIS A 230 -19.75 -1.02 8.88
C HIS A 230 -19.63 -2.44 9.44
N PRO A 231 -20.51 -2.88 10.37
CA PRO A 231 -20.37 -4.17 11.04
C PRO A 231 -20.37 -5.36 10.07
N ALA A 232 -21.24 -5.34 9.04
CA ALA A 232 -21.23 -6.43 8.06
C ALA A 232 -19.95 -6.49 7.22
N LEU A 233 -19.25 -5.37 7.04
CA LEU A 233 -18.00 -5.34 6.28
C LEU A 233 -16.83 -5.85 7.15
N LEU A 234 -16.72 -5.32 8.37
CA LEU A 234 -15.56 -5.53 9.24
C LEU A 234 -15.68 -6.77 10.14
N ASN A 235 -16.88 -7.18 10.54
CA ASN A 235 -17.11 -8.39 11.31
C ASN A 235 -17.59 -9.52 10.38
N ASP A 236 -18.80 -9.41 9.82
CA ASP A 236 -19.42 -10.54 9.12
C ASP A 236 -18.57 -11.01 7.92
N ILE A 237 -18.18 -10.10 7.02
CA ILE A 237 -17.39 -10.45 5.83
C ILE A 237 -15.91 -10.67 6.18
N LEU A 238 -15.25 -9.66 6.76
CA LEU A 238 -13.80 -9.72 6.95
C LEU A 238 -13.40 -10.79 7.98
N ARG A 239 -14.14 -10.92 9.09
CA ARG A 239 -13.75 -11.80 10.20
C ARG A 239 -14.48 -13.13 10.17
N ASP A 240 -15.81 -13.13 10.07
CA ASP A 240 -16.57 -14.37 10.19
C ASP A 240 -16.47 -15.20 8.90
N ASP A 241 -16.62 -14.58 7.73
CA ASP A 241 -16.54 -15.29 6.45
C ASP A 241 -15.10 -15.59 6.01
N TRP A 242 -14.15 -14.68 6.24
CA TRP A 242 -12.76 -14.83 5.74
C TRP A 242 -11.78 -15.29 6.82
N GLY A 243 -12.16 -15.27 8.09
CA GLY A 243 -11.30 -15.71 9.18
C GLY A 243 -10.16 -14.73 9.52
N PHE A 244 -10.31 -13.44 9.23
CA PHE A 244 -9.26 -12.45 9.48
C PHE A 244 -8.86 -12.36 10.96
N LYS A 245 -7.59 -12.69 11.25
CA LYS A 245 -6.95 -12.63 12.57
C LYS A 245 -6.14 -11.35 12.82
N GLY A 246 -6.04 -10.47 11.82
CA GLY A 246 -5.35 -9.18 11.94
C GLY A 246 -6.20 -8.11 12.63
N PHE A 247 -5.67 -6.89 12.67
CA PHE A 247 -6.37 -5.70 13.14
C PHE A 247 -6.86 -4.83 11.97
N VAL A 248 -7.94 -4.09 12.21
CA VAL A 248 -8.43 -3.04 11.29
C VAL A 248 -8.02 -1.68 11.82
N GLU A 249 -7.18 -0.96 11.07
CA GLU A 249 -6.90 0.45 11.31
C GLU A 249 -7.80 1.37 10.46
N SER A 250 -8.06 2.57 10.96
CA SER A 250 -8.70 3.62 10.16
C SER A 250 -7.73 4.16 9.11
N ASP A 251 -8.26 4.65 7.99
CA ASP A 251 -7.55 5.70 7.25
C ASP A 251 -7.43 6.97 8.13
N TRP A 252 -6.56 7.89 7.75
CA TRP A 252 -6.10 8.98 8.61
C TRP A 252 -7.21 10.00 8.92
N PHE A 253 -7.36 10.37 10.20
CA PHE A 253 -8.26 11.43 10.67
C PHE A 253 -9.74 11.13 10.41
N LEU A 254 -10.23 11.41 9.20
CA LEU A 254 -11.65 11.27 8.82
C LEU A 254 -12.04 9.82 8.52
N GLY A 255 -11.12 8.86 8.71
CA GLY A 255 -11.41 7.43 8.64
C GLY A 255 -12.26 6.95 9.82
N THR A 256 -12.26 7.70 10.94
CA THR A 256 -13.07 7.41 12.13
C THR A 256 -14.08 8.52 12.38
N ARG A 257 -15.38 8.20 12.41
CA ARG A 257 -16.45 9.21 12.52
C ARG A 257 -17.10 9.25 13.90
N SER A 258 -17.01 8.17 14.66
CA SER A 258 -17.60 8.02 15.99
C SER A 258 -16.72 7.15 16.90
N THR A 259 -17.02 7.18 18.20
CA THR A 259 -16.36 6.31 19.19
C THR A 259 -17.04 4.95 19.23
N ALA A 260 -18.28 4.89 19.74
CA ALA A 260 -18.95 3.62 19.99
C ALA A 260 -19.28 2.83 18.72
N ALA A 261 -19.79 3.46 17.66
CA ALA A 261 -20.18 2.72 16.47
C ALA A 261 -18.97 2.10 15.74
N ALA A 262 -17.86 2.84 15.62
CA ALA A 262 -16.61 2.31 15.04
C ALA A 262 -16.03 1.13 15.84
N ILE A 263 -15.89 1.29 17.17
CA ILE A 263 -15.35 0.24 18.05
C ILE A 263 -16.25 -1.01 18.01
N ASN A 264 -17.58 -0.84 18.07
CA ASN A 264 -18.54 -1.95 18.00
C ASN A 264 -18.50 -2.64 16.63
N ALA A 265 -18.41 -1.87 15.54
CA ALA A 265 -18.37 -2.38 14.17
C ALA A 265 -17.10 -3.19 13.86
N GLY A 266 -16.04 -3.06 14.65
CA GLY A 266 -14.82 -3.86 14.50
C GLY A 266 -13.60 -3.08 14.02
N MET A 267 -13.63 -1.74 14.06
CA MET A 267 -12.41 -0.95 13.95
C MET A 267 -11.56 -1.11 15.21
N ASP A 268 -10.32 -1.55 15.05
CA ASP A 268 -9.44 -1.89 16.15
C ASP A 268 -8.46 -0.78 16.50
N ILE A 269 -7.99 0.03 15.53
CA ILE A 269 -7.04 1.11 15.77
C ILE A 269 -7.49 2.40 15.07
N GLU A 270 -7.68 3.49 15.82
CA GLU A 270 -7.84 4.83 15.23
C GLU A 270 -6.48 5.45 14.91
N MET A 271 -6.31 5.89 13.65
CA MET A 271 -5.10 6.57 13.17
C MET A 271 -5.38 8.00 12.69
N PRO A 272 -4.40 8.92 12.78
CA PRO A 272 -3.06 8.72 13.35
C PRO A 272 -2.97 9.02 14.86
N VAL A 273 -4.04 9.53 15.45
CA VAL A 273 -4.12 9.88 16.87
C VAL A 273 -5.54 9.64 17.38
N GLY A 274 -5.68 9.32 18.66
CA GLY A 274 -6.96 9.11 19.32
C GLY A 274 -7.84 10.36 19.39
N TYR A 275 -8.55 10.73 18.32
CA TYR A 275 -9.55 11.78 18.34
C TYR A 275 -10.92 11.25 18.79
N ARG A 276 -11.32 10.07 18.33
CA ARG A 276 -12.57 9.38 18.71
C ARG A 276 -12.31 8.33 19.78
N PHE A 277 -11.20 7.61 19.71
CA PHE A 277 -10.78 6.58 20.65
C PHE A 277 -9.92 7.22 21.76
N ASP A 278 -10.43 8.34 22.26
CA ASP A 278 -9.91 9.08 23.41
C ASP A 278 -10.46 8.48 24.71
N ASP A 279 -9.68 8.54 25.79
CA ASP A 279 -10.06 8.00 27.10
C ASP A 279 -11.42 8.55 27.58
N GLU A 280 -11.62 9.87 27.53
CA GLU A 280 -12.84 10.51 28.03
C GLU A 280 -14.07 10.07 27.23
N LYS A 281 -13.92 9.95 25.90
CA LYS A 281 -15.02 9.55 25.01
C LYS A 281 -15.38 8.09 25.16
N ILE A 282 -14.39 7.21 25.30
CA ILE A 282 -14.62 5.79 25.55
C ILE A 282 -15.28 5.60 26.92
N MET A 283 -14.78 6.27 27.97
CA MET A 283 -15.37 6.17 29.30
C MET A 283 -16.81 6.72 29.33
N ALA A 284 -17.09 7.81 28.60
CA ALA A 284 -18.45 8.33 28.45
C ALA A 284 -19.38 7.33 27.74
N ALA A 285 -18.91 6.68 26.67
CA ALA A 285 -19.67 5.67 25.95
C ALA A 285 -19.92 4.41 26.81
N ILE A 286 -18.96 4.00 27.64
CA ILE A 286 -19.15 2.91 28.61
C ILE A 286 -20.20 3.30 29.66
N ALA A 287 -20.11 4.51 30.22
CA ALA A 287 -21.08 5.01 31.19
C ALA A 287 -22.51 5.13 30.60
N ALA A 288 -22.62 5.42 29.30
CA ALA A 288 -23.87 5.45 28.56
C ALA A 288 -24.39 4.06 28.16
N GLY A 289 -23.61 2.99 28.37
CA GLY A 289 -23.96 1.62 27.97
C GLY A 289 -23.83 1.34 26.47
N GLU A 290 -23.16 2.22 25.73
CA GLU A 290 -22.91 2.08 24.29
C GLU A 290 -21.68 1.21 23.99
N LEU A 291 -20.77 1.09 24.96
CA LEU A 291 -19.59 0.23 24.94
C LEU A 291 -19.47 -0.55 26.24
N THR A 292 -18.72 -1.65 26.19
CA THR A 292 -18.32 -2.40 27.40
C THR A 292 -16.81 -2.57 27.44
N GLU A 293 -16.26 -2.83 28.62
CA GLU A 293 -14.82 -3.08 28.80
C GLU A 293 -14.36 -4.36 28.06
N GLU A 294 -15.25 -5.33 27.89
CA GLU A 294 -14.98 -6.55 27.11
C GLU A 294 -14.78 -6.23 25.63
N ILE A 295 -15.54 -5.29 25.07
CA ILE A 295 -15.38 -4.85 23.67
C ILE A 295 -14.04 -4.13 23.48
N ILE A 296 -13.64 -3.28 24.44
CA ILE A 296 -12.32 -2.64 24.41
C ILE A 296 -11.22 -3.70 24.51
N SER A 297 -11.36 -4.67 25.42
CA SER A 297 -10.41 -5.76 25.58
C SER A 297 -10.31 -6.63 24.32
N ARG A 298 -11.42 -6.88 23.61
CA ARG A 298 -11.45 -7.59 22.33
C ARG A 298 -10.63 -6.86 21.26
N ASN A 299 -10.86 -5.56 21.08
CA ASN A 299 -10.17 -4.77 20.05
C ASN A 299 -8.68 -4.61 20.39
N ALA A 300 -8.34 -4.36 21.66
CA ALA A 300 -6.96 -4.36 22.14
C ALA A 300 -6.28 -5.73 21.92
N GLY A 301 -6.99 -6.84 22.15
CA GLY A 301 -6.50 -8.19 21.86
C GLY A 301 -6.17 -8.41 20.39
N ARG A 302 -7.02 -7.93 19.48
CA ARG A 302 -6.75 -7.98 18.03
C ARG A 302 -5.53 -7.13 17.64
N ALA A 303 -5.37 -5.95 18.24
CA ALA A 303 -4.19 -5.13 18.05
C ALA A 303 -2.92 -5.80 18.61
N LEU A 304 -2.97 -6.42 19.79
CA LEU A 304 -1.83 -7.13 20.39
C LEU A 304 -1.44 -8.40 19.62
N TYR A 305 -2.43 -9.08 19.03
CA TYR A 305 -2.25 -10.35 18.35
C TYR A 305 -1.09 -10.32 17.37
N GLN A 306 -1.06 -9.32 16.48
CA GLN A 306 -0.05 -9.26 15.43
C GLN A 306 1.32 -8.79 15.95
N LYS A 307 1.37 -8.08 17.09
CA LYS A 307 2.63 -7.76 17.77
C LYS A 307 3.32 -9.02 18.28
N VAL A 308 2.53 -9.94 18.84
CA VAL A 308 3.02 -11.24 19.33
C VAL A 308 3.31 -12.18 18.16
N ALA A 309 2.41 -12.26 17.17
CA ALA A 309 2.54 -13.18 16.05
C ALA A 309 3.77 -12.90 15.17
N PHE A 310 4.16 -11.63 15.02
CA PHE A 310 5.37 -11.21 14.30
C PHE A 310 6.57 -10.97 15.23
N ASP A 311 6.46 -11.36 16.51
CA ASP A 311 7.50 -11.21 17.54
C ASP A 311 8.18 -9.84 17.55
N LEU A 312 7.38 -8.77 17.49
CA LEU A 312 7.88 -7.40 17.34
C LEU A 312 8.78 -6.97 18.52
N ALA A 313 8.70 -7.65 19.66
CA ALA A 313 9.49 -7.37 20.85
C ALA A 313 10.95 -7.82 20.70
N ASN A 314 11.22 -8.84 19.89
CA ASN A 314 12.55 -9.44 19.71
C ASN A 314 13.11 -9.26 18.30
N ARG A 315 12.49 -8.41 17.48
CA ARG A 315 12.91 -8.19 16.10
C ARG A 315 14.30 -7.57 16.01
N GLU A 316 15.16 -8.18 15.21
CA GLU A 316 16.44 -7.61 14.80
C GLU A 316 16.24 -6.60 13.66
N LEU A 317 16.86 -5.43 13.78
CA LEU A 317 16.79 -4.41 12.74
C LEU A 317 17.83 -4.69 11.66
N PRO A 318 17.44 -4.73 10.38
CA PRO A 318 18.38 -4.74 9.27
C PRO A 318 19.29 -3.51 9.29
N ASP A 319 20.50 -3.64 8.74
CA ASP A 319 21.43 -2.53 8.60
C ASP A 319 20.87 -1.46 7.63
N ALA A 320 21.11 -0.18 7.91
CA ALA A 320 20.61 0.92 7.11
C ALA A 320 21.13 0.92 5.65
N SER A 321 22.24 0.23 5.36
CA SER A 321 22.83 0.09 4.01
C SER A 321 21.95 -0.66 3.01
N VAL A 322 20.89 -1.33 3.46
CA VAL A 322 19.91 -1.97 2.54
C VAL A 322 19.03 -0.94 1.84
N VAL A 323 18.86 0.24 2.42
CA VAL A 323 18.06 1.34 1.86
C VAL A 323 18.74 1.88 0.61
N GLU A 324 18.03 1.88 -0.52
CA GLU A 324 18.59 2.24 -1.83
C GLU A 324 19.87 1.45 -2.19
N SER A 325 19.97 0.21 -1.70
CA SER A 325 21.05 -0.69 -2.09
C SER A 325 21.05 -0.88 -3.62
N SER A 326 22.23 -1.17 -4.20
CA SER A 326 22.34 -1.40 -5.63
C SER A 326 21.43 -2.52 -6.13
N GLN A 327 21.15 -3.53 -5.30
CA GLN A 327 20.19 -4.59 -5.60
C GLN A 327 18.74 -4.08 -5.67
N HIS A 328 18.34 -3.16 -4.78
CA HIS A 328 16.99 -2.59 -4.79
C HIS A 328 16.81 -1.60 -5.95
N ILE A 329 17.82 -0.79 -6.25
CA ILE A 329 17.81 0.12 -7.40
C ILE A 329 17.75 -0.67 -8.72
N GLU A 330 18.54 -1.74 -8.85
CA GLU A 330 18.48 -2.62 -10.02
C GLU A 330 17.13 -3.34 -10.13
N LEU A 331 16.53 -3.74 -9.00
CA LEU A 331 15.17 -4.29 -9.00
C LEU A 331 14.14 -3.25 -9.47
N ALA A 332 14.21 -2.01 -8.98
CA ALA A 332 13.31 -0.95 -9.44
C ALA A 332 13.46 -0.68 -10.94
N ARG A 333 14.70 -0.75 -11.46
CA ARG A 333 14.98 -0.69 -12.90
C ARG A 333 14.39 -1.87 -13.67
N GLU A 334 14.58 -3.11 -13.21
CA GLU A 334 14.00 -4.30 -13.85
C GLU A 334 12.47 -4.19 -13.94
N VAL A 335 11.84 -3.73 -12.86
CA VAL A 335 10.39 -3.49 -12.82
C VAL A 335 9.99 -2.43 -13.85
N ALA A 336 10.73 -1.32 -13.94
CA ALA A 336 10.45 -0.27 -14.90
C ALA A 336 10.57 -0.80 -16.34
N GLU A 337 11.63 -1.53 -16.66
CA GLU A 337 11.87 -2.13 -17.98
C GLU A 337 10.76 -3.11 -18.39
N LYS A 338 10.30 -3.96 -17.45
CA LYS A 338 9.21 -4.92 -17.69
C LYS A 338 7.80 -4.31 -17.71
N SER A 339 7.65 -3.07 -17.24
CA SER A 339 6.33 -2.39 -17.15
C SER A 339 5.90 -1.71 -18.45
N PHE A 340 6.81 -1.52 -19.41
CA PHE A 340 6.48 -0.87 -20.67
C PHE A 340 5.53 -1.72 -21.53
N VAL A 341 4.40 -1.12 -21.93
CA VAL A 341 3.45 -1.74 -22.87
C VAL A 341 3.62 -1.13 -24.25
N LEU A 342 4.15 -1.90 -25.20
CA LEU A 342 4.30 -1.47 -26.59
C LEU A 342 2.97 -1.54 -27.33
N LEU A 343 2.26 -0.41 -27.42
CA LEU A 343 0.93 -0.34 -28.05
C LEU A 343 0.96 -0.42 -29.58
N LYS A 344 1.99 0.17 -30.20
CA LYS A 344 2.15 0.23 -31.66
C LYS A 344 3.63 0.19 -32.02
N ASN A 345 4.00 -0.63 -33.01
CA ASN A 345 5.34 -0.62 -33.59
C ASN A 345 5.30 -0.96 -35.08
N GLU A 346 5.54 0.04 -35.94
CA GLU A 346 5.66 -0.14 -37.39
C GLU A 346 7.14 -0.27 -37.78
N ALA A 347 7.86 -1.17 -37.10
CA ALA A 347 9.30 -1.42 -37.25
C ALA A 347 10.21 -0.20 -36.97
N VAL A 348 9.78 0.72 -36.12
CA VAL A 348 10.59 1.86 -35.64
C VAL A 348 11.43 1.47 -34.43
N LEU A 349 10.92 0.56 -33.58
CA LEU A 349 11.63 0.03 -32.42
C LEU A 349 12.15 -1.40 -32.68
N PRO A 350 13.33 -1.77 -32.14
CA PRO A 350 14.20 -0.97 -31.27
C PRO A 350 15.01 0.09 -32.04
N LEU A 351 15.37 1.17 -31.34
CA LEU A 351 16.24 2.22 -31.88
C LEU A 351 17.67 1.70 -32.12
N SER A 352 18.34 2.21 -33.15
CA SER A 352 19.75 1.96 -33.43
C SER A 352 20.64 3.03 -32.82
N THR A 353 21.83 2.65 -32.35
CA THR A 353 22.85 3.59 -31.83
C THR A 353 23.48 4.47 -32.90
N SER A 354 23.21 4.18 -34.17
CA SER A 354 23.69 4.96 -35.32
C SER A 354 22.70 6.05 -35.78
N GLN A 355 21.51 6.14 -35.19
CA GLN A 355 20.49 7.10 -35.59
C GLN A 355 20.66 8.44 -34.84
N SER A 356 20.46 9.56 -35.54
CA SER A 356 20.24 10.86 -34.88
C SER A 356 18.84 10.91 -34.26
N ILE A 357 18.73 11.43 -33.03
CA ILE A 357 17.47 11.44 -32.28
C ILE A 357 17.09 12.87 -31.90
N ALA A 358 15.89 13.28 -32.30
CA ALA A 358 15.23 14.43 -31.70
C ALA A 358 14.41 13.96 -30.49
N VAL A 359 14.61 14.57 -29.32
CA VAL A 359 13.80 14.34 -28.12
C VAL A 359 12.91 15.55 -27.90
N VAL A 360 11.60 15.34 -27.83
CA VAL A 360 10.61 16.42 -27.79
C VAL A 360 9.71 16.28 -26.57
N GLY A 361 9.45 17.40 -25.90
CA GLY A 361 8.54 17.50 -24.75
C GLY A 361 9.28 17.76 -23.44
N ASP A 362 8.73 18.66 -22.63
CA ASP A 362 9.29 19.08 -21.34
C ASP A 362 9.48 17.89 -20.38
N LEU A 363 8.54 16.95 -20.37
CA LEU A 363 8.59 15.73 -19.56
C LEU A 363 9.79 14.84 -19.85
N ALA A 364 10.48 15.03 -20.98
CA ALA A 364 11.70 14.28 -21.26
C ALA A 364 12.82 14.56 -20.24
N ASP A 365 12.84 15.75 -19.62
CA ASP A 365 13.88 16.16 -18.67
C ASP A 365 13.32 16.55 -17.29
N VAL A 366 12.13 16.04 -16.95
CA VAL A 366 11.49 16.26 -15.64
C VAL A 366 11.50 14.97 -14.82
N PRO A 367 12.08 14.98 -13.60
CA PRO A 367 11.95 13.86 -12.66
C PRO A 367 10.47 13.60 -12.32
N ASN A 368 9.99 12.40 -12.61
CA ASN A 368 8.62 11.98 -12.31
C ASN A 368 8.59 10.60 -11.66
N LEU A 369 8.28 10.58 -10.36
CA LEU A 369 8.11 9.35 -9.57
C LEU A 369 6.62 9.09 -9.23
N GLY A 370 5.70 9.81 -9.89
CA GLY A 370 4.26 9.77 -9.64
C GLY A 370 3.79 10.78 -8.57
N ASP A 371 2.67 10.46 -7.92
CA ASP A 371 1.95 11.34 -6.99
C ASP A 371 2.82 11.85 -5.81
N ARG A 372 2.44 13.01 -5.26
CA ARG A 372 3.02 13.66 -4.08
C ARG A 372 2.14 13.59 -2.83
N GLY A 373 0.98 12.91 -2.91
CA GLY A 373 0.12 12.55 -1.79
C GLY A 373 0.71 11.52 -0.81
N SER A 374 -0.13 10.69 -0.20
CA SER A 374 0.30 9.70 0.78
C SER A 374 1.33 8.70 0.23
N SER A 375 1.24 8.36 -1.05
CA SER A 375 2.16 7.41 -1.69
C SER A 375 3.54 7.99 -2.02
N MET A 376 3.84 9.23 -1.66
CA MET A 376 5.10 9.88 -2.04
C MET A 376 6.32 9.13 -1.47
N VAL A 377 7.31 8.87 -2.32
CA VAL A 377 8.62 8.35 -1.93
C VAL A 377 9.69 9.28 -2.50
N THR A 378 10.67 9.59 -1.66
CA THR A 378 11.83 10.39 -2.07
C THR A 378 13.00 9.45 -2.30
N SER A 379 13.57 9.45 -3.50
CA SER A 379 14.77 8.70 -3.85
C SER A 379 15.94 9.66 -4.05
N SER A 380 17.17 9.18 -3.79
CA SER A 380 18.39 9.98 -3.95
C SER A 380 18.72 10.29 -5.41
N GLU A 381 18.25 9.47 -6.35
CA GLU A 381 18.48 9.65 -7.78
C GLU A 381 17.23 9.37 -8.62
N VAL A 382 17.04 10.14 -9.69
CA VAL A 382 15.98 9.91 -10.68
C VAL A 382 16.57 10.07 -12.08
N THR A 383 16.44 9.02 -12.89
CA THR A 383 16.84 9.07 -14.31
C THR A 383 15.67 9.56 -15.15
N THR A 384 15.82 10.70 -15.82
CA THR A 384 14.82 11.22 -16.78
C THR A 384 14.89 10.45 -18.11
N PRO A 385 13.82 10.45 -18.92
CA PRO A 385 13.87 9.86 -20.27
C PRO A 385 15.03 10.40 -21.12
N LEU A 386 15.30 11.71 -21.09
CA LEU A 386 16.41 12.35 -21.80
C LEU A 386 17.76 11.86 -21.28
N ALA A 387 17.94 11.75 -19.97
CA ALA A 387 19.17 11.22 -19.37
C ALA A 387 19.39 9.75 -19.77
N GLY A 388 18.34 8.93 -19.76
CA GLY A 388 18.39 7.53 -20.21
C GLY A 388 18.77 7.40 -21.70
N LEU A 389 18.17 8.21 -22.58
CA LEU A 389 18.51 8.24 -24.01
C LEU A 389 19.95 8.69 -24.26
N ARG A 390 20.45 9.68 -23.50
CA ARG A 390 21.86 10.10 -23.57
C ARG A 390 22.82 8.99 -23.11
N ALA A 391 22.42 8.18 -22.14
CA ALA A 391 23.22 7.06 -21.65
C ALA A 391 23.20 5.83 -22.58
N PHE A 392 22.20 5.69 -23.46
CA PHE A 392 22.09 4.59 -24.43
C PHE A 392 23.29 4.50 -25.41
N GLY A 393 24.08 5.58 -25.53
CA GLY A 393 25.36 5.54 -26.24
C GLY A 393 25.23 5.69 -27.76
N ASN A 394 24.33 6.57 -28.21
CA ASN A 394 24.29 6.96 -29.62
C ASN A 394 25.65 7.56 -30.03
N GLN A 395 26.14 7.13 -31.19
CA GLN A 395 27.32 7.74 -31.81
C GLN A 395 27.02 9.08 -32.49
N VAL A 396 25.73 9.49 -32.49
CA VAL A 396 25.19 10.66 -33.16
C VAL A 396 24.46 11.55 -32.16
N ASP A 397 24.31 12.83 -32.49
CA ASP A 397 23.72 13.88 -31.65
C ASP A 397 22.27 13.57 -31.20
N ILE A 398 21.98 13.93 -29.94
CA ILE A 398 20.63 14.00 -29.37
C ILE A 398 20.24 15.46 -29.26
N ASN A 399 19.27 15.87 -30.07
CA ASN A 399 18.74 17.24 -30.07
C ASN A 399 17.48 17.30 -29.20
N TYR A 400 17.53 18.08 -28.12
CA TYR A 400 16.41 18.21 -27.18
C TYR A 400 15.59 19.48 -27.44
N TYR A 401 14.28 19.31 -27.56
CA TYR A 401 13.28 20.34 -27.75
C TYR A 401 12.30 20.32 -26.57
N ALA A 402 12.46 21.26 -25.64
CA ALA A 402 11.65 21.30 -24.41
C ALA A 402 10.16 21.63 -24.64
N SER A 403 9.79 22.14 -25.81
CA SER A 403 8.39 22.40 -26.16
C SER A 403 8.17 22.22 -27.67
N ASP A 404 6.91 22.10 -28.07
CA ASP A 404 6.48 22.04 -29.48
C ASP A 404 6.43 23.42 -30.16
N ALA A 405 6.75 24.49 -29.43
CA ALA A 405 6.72 25.86 -29.94
C ALA A 405 7.82 26.17 -30.96
N ASP A 406 8.98 25.51 -30.87
CA ASP A 406 10.10 25.65 -31.80
C ASP A 406 10.72 24.28 -32.10
N LEU A 407 10.22 23.63 -33.15
CA LEU A 407 10.73 22.35 -33.66
C LEU A 407 11.66 22.54 -34.87
N GLY A 408 12.29 23.71 -34.99
CA GLY A 408 13.27 23.98 -36.04
C GLY A 408 14.36 22.91 -36.08
N GLY A 409 14.57 22.29 -37.26
CA GLY A 409 15.58 21.25 -37.44
C GLY A 409 15.18 19.84 -37.01
N ILE A 410 13.93 19.60 -36.54
CA ILE A 410 13.49 18.24 -36.18
C ILE A 410 13.61 17.24 -37.35
N GLY A 411 13.42 17.73 -38.59
CA GLY A 411 13.57 16.93 -39.81
C GLY A 411 15.01 16.53 -40.16
N GLU A 412 16.00 17.01 -39.40
CA GLU A 412 17.41 16.60 -39.53
C GLU A 412 17.71 15.31 -38.74
N SER A 413 16.78 14.86 -37.89
CA SER A 413 16.91 13.64 -37.10
C SER A 413 16.28 12.42 -37.80
N ASP A 414 16.91 11.25 -37.70
CA ASP A 414 16.38 9.99 -38.25
C ASP A 414 15.09 9.55 -37.55
N VAL A 415 14.97 9.88 -36.25
CA VAL A 415 13.82 9.55 -35.42
C VAL A 415 13.51 10.67 -34.43
N ALA A 416 12.23 10.86 -34.13
CA ALA A 416 11.76 11.72 -33.05
C ALA A 416 11.16 10.89 -31.92
N VAL A 417 11.63 11.10 -30.70
CA VAL A 417 11.07 10.54 -29.46
C VAL A 417 10.30 11.66 -28.75
N VAL A 418 8.97 11.57 -28.77
CA VAL A 418 8.09 12.53 -28.11
C VAL A 418 7.69 11.98 -26.74
N VAL A 419 8.03 12.69 -25.67
CA VAL A 419 7.70 12.32 -24.29
C VAL A 419 6.51 13.14 -23.83
N VAL A 420 5.38 12.45 -23.61
CA VAL A 420 4.10 13.04 -23.18
C VAL A 420 3.53 12.22 -22.03
N GLY A 421 2.75 12.85 -21.17
CA GLY A 421 2.19 12.21 -19.98
C GLY A 421 1.53 13.22 -19.05
N LEU A 422 1.21 12.74 -17.86
CA LEU A 422 0.68 13.54 -16.75
C LEU A 422 1.73 13.63 -15.64
N THR A 423 1.62 14.65 -14.80
CA THR A 423 2.42 14.77 -13.58
C THR A 423 1.51 14.74 -12.36
N TYR A 424 2.10 14.76 -11.16
CA TYR A 424 1.38 14.86 -9.89
C TYR A 424 0.39 16.05 -9.80
N LYS A 425 0.47 17.03 -10.71
CA LYS A 425 -0.46 18.17 -10.78
C LYS A 425 -1.77 17.82 -11.48
N GLU A 426 -1.71 16.89 -12.44
CA GLU A 426 -2.84 16.44 -13.25
C GLU A 426 -3.42 15.11 -12.76
N GLU A 427 -2.59 14.25 -12.18
CA GLU A 427 -2.95 12.98 -11.55
C GLU A 427 -2.46 12.95 -10.10
N GLY A 428 -3.26 12.40 -9.18
CA GLY A 428 -2.85 12.26 -7.79
C GLY A 428 -3.97 12.46 -6.79
N GLU A 429 -3.62 12.31 -5.52
CA GLU A 429 -4.48 12.61 -4.40
C GLU A 429 -4.85 14.10 -4.41
N PHE A 430 -6.10 14.42 -4.79
CA PHE A 430 -6.60 15.79 -4.68
C PHE A 430 -6.78 16.15 -3.20
N ILE A 431 -5.85 16.93 -2.66
CA ILE A 431 -5.96 17.52 -1.32
C ILE A 431 -6.39 18.99 -1.49
N PRO A 432 -7.61 19.37 -1.10
CA PRO A 432 -8.18 20.70 -1.37
C PRO A 432 -7.34 21.89 -0.86
N THR A 433 -6.38 21.66 0.04
CA THR A 433 -5.57 22.68 0.70
C THR A 433 -4.21 22.94 0.04
N GLN A 434 -3.87 22.28 -1.07
CA GLN A 434 -2.54 22.35 -1.71
C GLN A 434 -2.48 23.13 -3.04
N GLN A 435 -3.48 23.97 -3.36
CA GLN A 435 -3.44 24.86 -4.56
C GLN A 435 -2.67 26.16 -4.32
#